data_AF-A0A7V3T0K9-F1
#
_entry.id   AF-A0A7V3T0K9-F1
#
_cell.length_a   1.000
_cell.length_b   1.000
_cell.length_c   1.000
_cell.angle_alpha   90.00
_cell.angle_beta   90.00
_cell.angle_gamma   90.00
#
_symmetry.space_group_name_H-M   'P 1'
#
loop_
_entity.id
_entity.type
_entity.pdbx_description
1 polymer ?
#
loop_
_entity_poly.entity_id
_entity_poly.type
_entity_poly.pdbx_seq_one_letter_code
_entity_poly.pdbx_strand_id
1 'polypeptide(L)'
;YIEKFYYEMFKVFLSRLDKLDSHHVSGVISSYFDTMAFDMYDSRRTTSGMQEKGHHGGPCVPGAQRLFMDINGIFYPCEKVSEESQVMRIGDVHSGFDIDRVRKLLNIGQLTGEKCKNCWAYRFCQLCASHADNNDSLSAAKKSSYCVRSTESAEGFFMDYCTLMELGYDFEKRRMGNLF
;
A
#
# COMPACT_ATOMS: atom_id res chain seq x y z
N TYR A 1 -7.02 3.35 -22.74
CA TYR A 1 -7.22 3.64 -21.30
C TYR A 1 -5.88 3.97 -20.64
N ILE A 2 -4.89 3.08 -20.72
CA ILE A 2 -3.53 3.26 -20.16
C ILE A 2 -2.86 4.57 -20.64
N GLU A 3 -2.88 4.87 -21.93
CA GLU A 3 -2.28 6.11 -22.48
C GLU A 3 -2.91 7.38 -21.90
N LYS A 4 -4.23 7.38 -21.70
CA LYS A 4 -4.94 8.51 -21.08
C LYS A 4 -4.49 8.71 -19.64
N PHE A 5 -4.29 7.63 -18.88
CA PHE A 5 -3.80 7.71 -17.50
C PHE A 5 -2.41 8.36 -17.44
N TYR A 6 -1.46 7.90 -18.25
CA TYR A 6 -0.10 8.47 -18.26
C TYR A 6 -0.08 9.93 -18.72
N TYR A 7 -0.92 10.29 -19.70
CA TYR A 7 -1.06 11.69 -20.12
C TYR A 7 -1.60 12.59 -19.00
N GLU A 8 -2.62 12.14 -18.27
CA GLU A 8 -3.13 12.88 -17.11
C GLU A 8 -2.08 13.00 -16.00
N MET A 9 -1.32 11.94 -15.73
CA MET A 9 -0.20 11.97 -14.78
C MET A 9 0.89 12.96 -15.19
N PHE A 10 1.24 12.99 -16.47
CA PHE A 10 2.18 13.97 -17.02
C PHE A 10 1.70 15.41 -16.81
N LYS A 11 0.41 15.70 -17.03
CA LYS A 11 -0.17 17.02 -16.72
C LYS A 11 -0.08 17.37 -15.24
N VAL A 12 -0.31 16.40 -14.33
CA VAL A 12 -0.10 16.61 -12.89
C VAL A 12 1.34 17.06 -12.65
N PHE A 13 2.34 16.36 -13.20
CA PHE A 13 3.75 16.72 -13.01
C PHE A 13 4.10 18.08 -13.59
N LEU A 14 3.62 18.42 -14.79
CA LEU A 14 3.82 19.77 -15.36
C LEU A 14 3.21 20.85 -14.47
N SER A 15 2.04 20.60 -13.90
CA SER A 15 1.39 21.56 -13.00
C SER A 15 2.15 21.73 -11.69
N ARG A 16 2.71 20.65 -11.14
CA ARG A 16 3.58 20.71 -9.95
C ARG A 16 4.89 21.47 -10.22
N LEU A 17 5.37 21.46 -11.46
CA LEU A 17 6.53 22.23 -11.90
C LEU A 17 6.19 23.65 -12.35
N ASP A 18 4.98 24.15 -12.08
CA ASP A 18 4.47 25.46 -12.52
C ASP A 18 4.52 25.67 -14.06
N LYS A 19 4.51 24.57 -14.83
CA LYS A 19 4.52 24.57 -16.31
C LYS A 19 3.12 24.39 -16.92
N LEU A 20 2.12 24.08 -16.10
CA LEU A 20 0.73 23.92 -16.53
C LEU A 20 -0.22 24.40 -15.43
N ASP A 21 -1.24 25.17 -15.82
CA ASP A 21 -2.24 25.62 -14.86
C ASP A 21 -3.03 24.43 -14.29
N SER A 22 -3.26 24.47 -12.98
CA SER A 22 -3.99 23.44 -12.23
C SER A 22 -5.39 23.12 -12.77
N HIS A 23 -6.08 24.05 -13.44
CA HIS A 23 -7.41 23.79 -14.00
C HIS A 23 -7.40 22.77 -15.16
N HIS A 24 -6.24 22.49 -15.74
CA HIS A 24 -6.07 21.46 -16.78
C HIS A 24 -5.80 20.05 -16.21
N VAL A 25 -5.69 19.93 -14.88
CA VAL A 25 -5.32 18.70 -14.20
C VAL A 25 -6.56 18.01 -13.62
N SER A 26 -6.69 16.72 -13.88
CA SER A 26 -7.74 15.91 -13.23
C SER A 26 -7.42 15.67 -11.75
N GLY A 27 -8.32 16.08 -10.86
CA GLY A 27 -8.21 15.81 -9.42
C GLY A 27 -8.13 14.31 -9.10
N VAL A 28 -8.69 13.44 -9.94
CA VAL A 28 -8.66 11.97 -9.75
C VAL A 28 -7.22 11.44 -9.73
N ILE A 29 -6.36 11.98 -10.59
CA ILE A 29 -4.97 11.52 -10.75
C ILE A 29 -4.02 12.20 -9.76
N SER A 30 -4.46 13.28 -9.09
CA SER A 30 -3.66 13.95 -8.06
C SER A 30 -3.31 13.03 -6.89
N SER A 31 -4.17 12.06 -6.58
CA SER A 31 -3.94 11.03 -5.55
C SER A 31 -2.67 10.21 -5.78
N TYR A 32 -2.28 9.97 -7.04
CA TYR A 32 -1.03 9.29 -7.38
C TYR A 32 0.16 10.10 -6.90
N PHE A 33 0.20 11.39 -7.25
CA PHE A 33 1.26 12.30 -6.84
C PHE A 33 1.34 12.43 -5.32
N ASP A 34 0.19 12.54 -4.65
CA ASP A 34 0.17 12.68 -3.19
C ASP A 34 0.67 11.42 -2.47
N THR A 35 0.31 10.24 -2.97
CA THR A 35 0.82 8.96 -2.45
C THR A 35 2.33 8.87 -2.67
N MET A 36 2.80 9.16 -3.89
CA MET A 36 4.23 9.15 -4.22
C MET A 36 5.00 10.15 -3.35
N ALA A 37 4.53 11.40 -3.21
CA ALA A 37 5.18 12.41 -2.41
C ALA A 37 5.19 12.05 -0.91
N PHE A 38 4.14 11.43 -0.41
CA PHE A 38 4.10 10.95 0.97
C PHE A 38 5.11 9.81 1.21
N ASP A 39 5.10 8.79 0.35
CA ASP A 39 5.96 7.60 0.47
C ASP A 39 7.43 7.92 0.19
N MET A 40 7.69 8.83 -0.74
CA MET A 40 9.03 9.26 -1.17
C MET A 40 9.52 10.53 -0.47
N TYR A 41 8.75 11.20 0.37
CA TYR A 41 9.27 12.40 1.03
C TYR A 41 8.78 12.52 2.46
N ASP A 42 7.48 12.68 2.65
CA ASP A 42 6.91 13.09 3.94
C ASP A 42 7.13 12.04 5.03
N SER A 43 7.00 10.76 4.67
CA SER A 43 7.13 9.62 5.60
C SER A 43 8.56 9.05 5.68
N ARG A 44 9.46 9.45 4.77
CA ARG A 44 10.83 8.92 4.76
C ARG A 44 11.63 9.50 5.92
N ARG A 45 12.10 8.62 6.79
CA ARG A 45 13.05 8.94 7.86
C ARG A 45 14.37 8.29 7.55
N THR A 46 15.47 8.97 7.88
CA THR A 46 16.80 8.35 7.87
C THR A 46 16.78 7.17 8.85
N THR A 47 17.11 5.98 8.35
CA THR A 47 17.14 4.74 9.15
C THR A 47 18.56 4.20 9.14
N SER A 48 19.05 3.72 10.29
CA SER A 48 20.34 3.01 10.38
C SER A 48 20.31 1.58 9.79
N GLY A 49 19.14 1.09 9.37
CA GLY A 49 18.96 -0.26 8.85
C GLY A 49 17.54 -0.78 9.02
N MET A 50 17.32 -2.05 8.69
CA MET A 50 16.06 -2.75 9.05
C MET A 50 16.04 -3.05 10.54
N GLN A 51 14.87 -2.92 11.16
CA GLN A 51 14.67 -3.33 12.55
C GLN A 51 14.78 -4.86 12.68
N GLU A 52 15.15 -5.33 13.87
CA GLU A 52 15.22 -6.77 14.17
C GLU A 52 13.87 -7.48 13.96
N LYS A 53 12.78 -6.78 14.29
CA LYS A 53 11.40 -7.24 14.11
C LYS A 53 10.63 -6.15 13.39
N GLY A 54 9.84 -6.55 12.41
CA GLY A 54 9.04 -5.63 11.63
C GLY A 54 8.10 -6.34 10.69
N HIS A 55 7.19 -5.56 10.12
CA HIS A 55 6.29 -6.00 9.08
C HIS A 55 6.43 -5.06 7.87
N HIS A 56 6.24 -5.59 6.65
CA HIS A 56 6.13 -4.74 5.46
C HIS A 56 4.86 -3.87 5.54
N GLY A 57 4.80 -2.78 4.78
CA GLY A 57 3.78 -1.72 4.95
C GLY A 57 2.33 -2.13 4.69
N GLY A 58 2.08 -3.17 3.90
CA GLY A 58 0.74 -3.52 3.44
C GLY A 58 -0.27 -3.99 4.50
N PRO A 59 0.12 -4.79 5.51
CA PRO A 59 -0.85 -5.23 6.51
C PRO A 59 -1.26 -4.16 7.51
N CYS A 60 -2.56 -3.92 7.54
CA CYS A 60 -3.23 -3.23 8.64
C CYS A 60 -3.56 -4.19 9.79
N VAL A 61 -4.00 -3.65 10.92
CA VAL A 61 -4.57 -4.44 12.02
C VAL A 61 -5.95 -4.98 11.58
N PRO A 62 -6.11 -6.31 11.41
CA PRO A 62 -7.36 -6.90 10.92
C PRO A 62 -8.56 -6.51 11.78
N GLY A 63 -9.60 -5.95 11.17
CA GLY A 63 -10.83 -5.58 11.87
C GLY A 63 -10.77 -4.30 12.72
N ALA A 64 -9.62 -3.62 12.84
CA ALA A 64 -9.52 -2.41 13.65
C ALA A 64 -10.05 -1.15 12.95
N GLN A 65 -9.77 -0.99 11.65
CA GLN A 65 -10.13 0.21 10.89
C GLN A 65 -11.22 -0.02 9.85
N ARG A 66 -11.27 -1.22 9.25
CA ARG A 66 -12.13 -1.54 8.11
C ARG A 66 -12.90 -2.83 8.34
N LEU A 67 -13.33 -3.10 9.57
CA LEU A 67 -14.10 -4.31 9.87
C LEU A 67 -15.23 -4.47 8.84
N PHE A 68 -15.22 -5.61 8.14
CA PHE A 68 -16.26 -5.98 7.21
C PHE A 68 -17.03 -7.15 7.80
N MET A 69 -18.35 -7.17 7.65
CA MET A 69 -19.21 -8.19 8.23
C MET A 69 -20.26 -8.62 7.21
N ASP A 70 -20.48 -9.93 7.09
CA ASP A 70 -21.51 -10.48 6.22
C ASP A 70 -22.90 -10.47 6.88
N ILE A 71 -23.92 -10.92 6.14
CA ILE A 71 -25.31 -11.00 6.64
C ILE A 71 -25.51 -12.02 7.76
N ASN A 72 -24.56 -12.94 7.95
CA ASN A 72 -24.60 -13.97 9.00
C ASN A 72 -23.88 -13.51 10.27
N GLY A 73 -23.35 -12.28 10.29
CA GLY A 73 -22.61 -11.74 11.41
C GLY A 73 -21.16 -12.21 11.48
N ILE A 74 -20.59 -12.76 10.40
CA ILE A 74 -19.19 -13.19 10.33
C ILE A 74 -18.29 -12.00 10.02
N PHE A 75 -17.21 -11.85 10.78
CA PHE A 75 -16.25 -10.77 10.63
C PHE A 75 -15.11 -11.10 9.66
N TYR A 76 -14.71 -10.11 8.88
CA TYR A 76 -13.62 -10.14 7.90
C TYR A 76 -12.69 -8.92 8.10
N PRO A 77 -11.40 -9.03 7.74
CA PRO A 77 -10.41 -7.97 7.96
C PRO A 77 -10.74 -6.65 7.24
N CYS A 78 -11.30 -6.73 6.03
CA CYS A 78 -11.72 -5.61 5.19
C CYS A 78 -12.61 -6.07 4.03
N GLU A 79 -13.16 -5.12 3.29
CA GLU A 79 -14.02 -5.32 2.12
C GLU A 79 -13.32 -6.00 0.92
N LYS A 80 -12.00 -6.12 0.95
CA LYS A 80 -11.18 -6.60 -0.18
C LYS A 80 -10.95 -8.11 -0.20
N VAL A 81 -11.47 -8.83 0.79
CA VAL A 81 -11.32 -10.30 0.88
C VAL A 81 -12.62 -10.99 0.48
N SER A 82 -12.50 -12.26 0.06
CA SER A 82 -13.69 -13.05 -0.27
C SER A 82 -14.43 -13.48 1.00
N GLU A 83 -15.76 -13.33 1.02
CA GLU A 83 -16.61 -13.85 2.09
C GLU A 83 -16.61 -15.40 2.13
N GLU A 84 -16.31 -16.04 1.00
CA GLU A 84 -16.16 -17.49 0.90
C GLU A 84 -14.85 -17.99 1.55
N SER A 85 -13.88 -17.09 1.77
CA SER A 85 -12.58 -17.46 2.33
C SER A 85 -12.67 -17.73 3.83
N GLN A 86 -12.53 -18.99 4.21
CA GLN A 86 -12.55 -19.41 5.62
C GLN A 86 -11.36 -18.87 6.40
N VAL A 87 -10.21 -18.71 5.72
CA VAL A 87 -8.98 -18.20 6.35
C VAL A 87 -9.06 -16.70 6.64
N MET A 88 -9.98 -15.98 6.00
CA MET A 88 -10.21 -14.54 6.21
C MET A 88 -11.25 -14.23 7.27
N ARG A 89 -11.98 -15.22 7.78
CA ARG A 89 -12.90 -15.00 8.90
C ARG A 89 -12.11 -14.73 10.17
N ILE A 90 -12.39 -13.63 10.85
CA ILE A 90 -11.67 -13.16 12.05
C ILE A 90 -12.56 -13.09 13.30
N GLY A 91 -13.74 -13.69 13.27
CA GLY A 91 -14.69 -13.70 14.39
C GLY A 91 -16.13 -13.62 13.93
N ASP A 92 -17.03 -13.35 14.87
CA ASP A 92 -18.45 -13.13 14.60
C ASP A 92 -19.11 -12.23 15.66
N VAL A 93 -20.34 -11.79 15.39
CA VAL A 93 -21.11 -10.87 16.27
C VAL A 93 -21.44 -11.45 17.65
N HIS A 94 -21.46 -12.77 17.79
CA HIS A 94 -21.78 -13.45 19.04
C HIS A 94 -20.54 -13.73 19.90
N SER A 95 -19.45 -14.19 19.27
CA SER A 95 -18.21 -14.58 19.96
C SER A 95 -17.15 -13.47 19.99
N GLY A 96 -17.32 -12.42 19.19
CA GLY A 96 -16.35 -11.34 19.04
C GLY A 96 -15.21 -11.74 18.10
N PHE A 97 -14.04 -11.12 18.29
CA PHE A 97 -12.86 -11.39 17.47
C PHE A 97 -12.14 -12.69 17.88
N ASP A 98 -11.86 -13.54 16.90
CA ASP A 98 -10.89 -14.62 17.03
C ASP A 98 -9.47 -14.03 16.95
N ILE A 99 -8.91 -13.76 18.13
CA ILE A 99 -7.61 -13.09 18.27
C ILE A 99 -6.47 -13.90 17.64
N ASP A 100 -6.55 -15.23 17.61
CA ASP A 100 -5.51 -16.06 17.01
C ASP A 100 -5.52 -15.96 15.49
N ARG A 101 -6.71 -15.92 14.88
CA ARG A 101 -6.86 -15.64 13.45
C ARG A 101 -6.41 -14.23 13.09
N VAL A 102 -6.81 -13.22 13.86
CA VAL A 102 -6.34 -11.83 13.69
C VAL A 102 -4.81 -11.77 13.72
N ARG A 103 -4.18 -12.42 14.72
CA ARG A 103 -2.72 -12.45 14.86
C ARG A 103 -2.05 -13.16 13.68
N LYS A 104 -2.64 -14.24 13.16
CA LYS A 104 -2.12 -14.97 11.99
C LYS A 104 -2.13 -14.10 10.73
N LEU A 105 -3.24 -13.39 10.47
CA LEU A 105 -3.34 -12.49 9.32
C LEU A 105 -2.42 -11.27 9.43
N LEU A 106 -2.30 -10.70 10.63
CA LEU A 106 -1.39 -9.59 10.91
C LEU A 106 0.08 -9.96 10.62
N ASN A 107 0.45 -11.22 10.82
CA ASN A 107 1.81 -11.73 10.61
C ASN A 107 2.03 -12.39 9.24
N ILE A 108 1.29 -11.99 8.21
CA ILE A 108 1.39 -12.56 6.85
C ILE A 108 2.81 -12.49 6.24
N GLY A 109 3.66 -11.57 6.72
CA GLY A 109 5.08 -11.53 6.35
C GLY A 109 5.84 -12.82 6.65
N GLN A 110 5.46 -13.57 7.68
CA GLN A 110 6.09 -14.86 8.03
C GLN A 110 5.99 -15.88 6.89
N LEU A 111 4.89 -15.86 6.13
CA LEU A 111 4.65 -16.75 4.99
C LEU A 111 5.74 -16.65 3.90
N THR A 112 6.43 -15.51 3.83
CA THR A 112 7.45 -15.21 2.81
C THR A 112 8.69 -14.57 3.45
N GLY A 113 8.99 -14.95 4.70
CA GLY A 113 9.92 -14.25 5.59
C GLY A 113 11.32 -14.05 5.00
N GLU A 114 11.95 -15.11 4.48
CA GLU A 114 13.29 -15.04 3.90
C GLU A 114 13.35 -14.09 2.69
N LYS A 115 12.39 -14.21 1.77
CA LYS A 115 12.31 -13.34 0.59
C LYS A 115 12.05 -11.89 0.99
N CYS A 116 11.14 -11.64 1.93
CA CYS A 116 10.79 -10.30 2.38
C CYS A 116 11.98 -9.60 3.07
N LYS A 117 12.72 -10.31 3.93
CA LYS A 117 13.90 -9.76 4.64
C LYS A 117 15.02 -9.31 3.69
N ASN A 118 15.11 -9.92 2.51
CA ASN A 118 16.11 -9.60 1.49
C ASN A 118 15.57 -8.69 0.36
N CYS A 119 14.35 -8.15 0.50
CA CYS A 119 13.73 -7.33 -0.54
C CYS A 119 14.05 -5.85 -0.36
N TRP A 120 14.62 -5.21 -1.40
CA TRP A 120 14.93 -3.79 -1.38
C TRP A 120 13.66 -2.91 -1.24
N ALA A 121 12.52 -3.39 -1.75
CA ALA A 121 11.24 -2.70 -1.69
C ALA A 121 10.42 -3.00 -0.42
N TYR A 122 10.99 -3.66 0.60
CA TYR A 122 10.28 -4.12 1.79
C TYR A 122 9.38 -3.05 2.44
N ARG A 123 9.91 -1.82 2.60
CA ARG A 123 9.19 -0.70 3.22
C ARG A 123 8.05 -0.13 2.37
N PHE A 124 8.12 -0.33 1.06
CA PHE A 124 7.15 0.17 0.09
C PHE A 124 6.13 -0.90 -0.32
N CYS A 125 6.29 -2.13 0.19
CA CYS A 125 5.44 -3.24 -0.17
C CYS A 125 4.06 -3.11 0.50
N GLN A 126 3.03 -2.96 -0.33
CA GLN A 126 1.63 -2.83 0.07
C GLN A 126 0.85 -4.16 0.02
N LEU A 127 1.54 -5.29 -0.14
CA LEU A 127 0.90 -6.60 -0.15
C LEU A 127 0.37 -6.94 1.25
N CYS A 128 -0.78 -7.61 1.31
CA CYS A 128 -1.40 -8.03 2.56
C CYS A 128 -2.02 -9.44 2.44
N ALA A 129 -2.76 -9.88 3.46
CA ALA A 129 -3.36 -11.21 3.49
C ALA A 129 -4.26 -11.51 2.28
N SER A 130 -4.98 -10.52 1.73
CA SER A 130 -5.80 -10.71 0.52
C SER A 130 -4.99 -11.16 -0.70
N HIS A 131 -3.71 -10.79 -0.78
CA HIS A 131 -2.81 -11.20 -1.86
C HIS A 131 -2.27 -12.61 -1.68
N ALA A 132 -2.43 -13.19 -0.49
CA ALA A 132 -2.07 -14.58 -0.19
C ALA A 132 -3.29 -15.51 -0.17
N ASP A 133 -4.51 -14.96 -0.09
CA ASP A 133 -5.75 -15.71 0.08
C ASP A 133 -5.99 -16.73 -1.03
N ASN A 134 -6.14 -18.01 -0.69
CA ASN A 134 -6.55 -19.05 -1.62
C ASN A 134 -7.84 -19.74 -1.14
N ASN A 135 -8.74 -18.97 -0.52
CA ASN A 135 -10.01 -19.36 0.12
C ASN A 135 -9.83 -20.22 1.39
N ASP A 136 -9.14 -21.34 1.29
CA ASP A 136 -8.97 -22.28 2.42
C ASP A 136 -7.65 -22.09 3.16
N SER A 137 -6.68 -21.42 2.53
CA SER A 137 -5.34 -21.23 3.08
C SER A 137 -4.66 -19.97 2.55
N LEU A 138 -3.57 -19.58 3.21
CA LEU A 138 -2.70 -18.50 2.74
C LEU A 138 -1.53 -19.11 1.95
N SER A 139 -1.39 -18.72 0.69
CA SER A 139 -0.40 -19.26 -0.23
C SER A 139 0.79 -18.31 -0.41
N ALA A 140 1.99 -18.80 -0.06
CA ALA A 140 3.24 -18.09 -0.29
C ALA A 140 3.49 -17.83 -1.79
N ALA A 141 3.12 -18.79 -2.64
CA ALA A 141 3.25 -18.69 -4.08
C ALA A 141 2.31 -17.60 -4.64
N LYS A 142 1.06 -17.56 -4.17
CA LYS A 142 0.10 -16.51 -4.57
C LYS A 142 0.56 -15.13 -4.12
N LYS A 143 1.00 -14.98 -2.86
CA LYS A 143 1.59 -13.70 -2.40
C LYS A 143 2.82 -13.32 -3.23
N SER A 144 3.65 -14.31 -3.60
CA SER A 144 4.87 -14.09 -4.36
C SER A 144 4.63 -13.66 -5.80
N SER A 145 3.53 -14.08 -6.43
CA SER A 145 3.20 -13.65 -7.80
C SER A 145 2.91 -12.15 -7.90
N TYR A 146 2.42 -11.53 -6.81
CA TYR A 146 2.22 -10.09 -6.73
C TYR A 146 3.48 -9.29 -6.40
N CYS A 147 4.60 -9.94 -6.06
CA CYS A 147 5.82 -9.23 -5.68
C CYS A 147 6.40 -8.40 -6.83
N VAL A 148 6.37 -8.90 -8.06
CA VAL A 148 6.91 -8.19 -9.24
C VAL A 148 6.19 -6.85 -9.41
N ARG A 149 4.86 -6.87 -9.42
CA ARG A 149 4.05 -5.64 -9.49
C ARG A 149 4.30 -4.70 -8.31
N SER A 150 4.50 -5.25 -7.11
CA SER A 150 4.81 -4.44 -5.93
C SER A 150 6.17 -3.76 -6.03
N THR A 151 7.18 -4.43 -6.60
CA THR A 151 8.52 -3.85 -6.79
C THR A 151 8.54 -2.84 -7.93
N GLU A 152 7.85 -3.12 -9.04
CA GLU A 152 7.71 -2.19 -10.17
C GLU A 152 6.98 -0.90 -9.75
N SER A 153 5.94 -1.00 -8.91
CA SER A 153 5.25 0.17 -8.38
C SER A 153 6.17 1.04 -7.51
N ALA A 154 7.01 0.41 -6.68
CA ALA A 154 7.98 1.13 -5.85
C ALA A 154 9.05 1.81 -6.73
N GLU A 155 9.56 1.10 -7.74
CA GLU A 155 10.54 1.63 -8.70
C GLU A 155 9.96 2.82 -9.49
N GLY A 156 8.72 2.73 -9.95
CA GLY A 156 8.01 3.83 -10.60
C GLY A 156 7.96 5.08 -9.74
N PHE A 157 7.59 4.94 -8.47
CA PHE A 157 7.60 6.08 -7.53
C PHE A 157 8.99 6.69 -7.34
N PHE A 158 10.05 5.87 -7.30
CA PHE A 158 11.42 6.38 -7.25
C PHE A 158 11.79 7.16 -8.51
N MET A 159 11.46 6.63 -9.70
CA MET A 159 11.75 7.31 -10.97
C MET A 159 11.03 8.65 -11.06
N ASP A 160 9.74 8.70 -10.73
CA ASP A 160 8.96 9.94 -10.77
C ASP A 160 9.44 10.95 -9.74
N TYR A 161 9.74 10.49 -8.52
CA TYR A 161 10.31 11.32 -7.46
C TYR A 161 11.65 11.94 -7.88
N CYS A 162 12.59 11.13 -8.39
CA CYS A 162 13.89 11.60 -8.84
C CYS A 162 13.75 12.56 -10.03
N THR A 163 12.87 12.25 -10.98
CA THR A 163 12.60 13.14 -12.13
C THR A 163 12.11 14.50 -11.68
N LEU A 164 11.15 14.56 -10.74
CA LEU A 164 10.64 15.81 -10.19
C LEU A 164 11.72 16.60 -9.45
N MET A 165 12.55 15.93 -8.65
CA MET A 165 13.70 16.55 -7.97
C MET A 165 14.68 17.16 -8.98
N GLU A 166 15.06 16.41 -10.02
CA GLU A 166 16.00 16.87 -11.06
C GLU A 166 15.44 18.05 -11.87
N LEU A 167 14.13 18.10 -12.06
CA LEU A 167 13.43 19.20 -12.73
C LEU A 167 13.14 20.41 -11.81
N GLY A 168 13.56 20.35 -10.54
CA GLY A 168 13.51 21.48 -9.60
C GLY A 168 12.24 21.57 -8.75
N TYR A 169 11.48 20.47 -8.61
CA TYR A 169 10.33 20.45 -7.70
C TYR A 169 10.76 20.47 -6.23
N ASP A 170 10.19 21.37 -5.43
CA ASP A 170 10.49 21.53 -4.01
C ASP A 170 9.50 20.75 -3.13
N PHE A 171 9.90 19.55 -2.72
CA PHE A 171 9.12 18.72 -1.81
C PHE A 171 9.07 19.26 -0.37
N GLU A 172 10.08 20.00 0.11
CA GLU A 172 10.05 20.64 1.44
C GLU A 172 8.95 21.70 1.50
N LYS A 173 8.92 22.58 0.49
CA LYS A 173 7.89 23.62 0.39
C LYS A 173 6.48 23.02 0.37
N ARG A 174 6.27 21.92 -0.38
CA ARG A 174 5.00 21.18 -0.35
C ARG A 174 4.66 20.70 1.06
N ARG A 175 5.60 20.02 1.72
CA ARG A 175 5.36 19.44 3.05
C ARG A 175 4.98 20.52 4.07
N MET A 176 5.66 21.67 4.05
CA MET A 176 5.32 22.81 4.91
C MET A 176 3.95 23.42 4.59
N GLY A 177 3.56 23.47 3.31
CA GLY A 177 2.25 23.95 2.89
C GLY A 177 1.07 23.07 3.34
N ASN A 178 1.31 21.79 3.63
CA ASN A 178 0.29 20.85 4.12
C ASN A 178 0.18 20.80 5.67
N LEU A 179 1.04 21.51 6.40
CA LEU A 179 1.06 21.55 7.87
C LEU A 179 0.22 22.70 8.46
N PHE A 180 -0.41 23.50 7.61
CA PHE A 180 -1.31 24.62 7.94
C PHE A 180 -2.63 24.46 7.17
#